data_AF-A0A0F6U5W6-F1
#
_entry.id   AF-A0A0F6U5W6-F1
#
_cell.length_a   1.000
_cell.length_b   1.000
_cell.length_c   1.000
_cell.angle_alpha   90.00
_cell.angle_beta   90.00
_cell.angle_gamma   90.00
#
_symmetry.space_group_name_H-M   'P 1'
#
loop_
_entity.id
_entity.type
_entity.pdbx_description
1 polymer ?
#
loop_
_entity_poly.entity_id
_entity_poly.type
_entity_poly.pdbx_seq_one_letter_code
_entity_poly.pdbx_strand_id
1 'polypeptide(L)' 'MHQANPSHSGILAVYRNANRFKNMDSKAIVNAIANLETANVPLANQFISLNHWNY' A
#
# COMPACT_ATOMS: atom_id res chain seq x y z
N MET A 1 2.88 -15.79 4.40
CA MET A 1 1.53 -15.17 4.33
C MET A 1 0.83 -15.50 3.02
N HIS A 2 1.36 -15.10 1.85
CA HIS A 2 0.77 -15.41 0.54
C HIS A 2 0.63 -16.92 0.23
N GLN A 3 1.61 -17.73 0.66
CA GLN A 3 1.56 -19.19 0.49
C GLN A 3 0.60 -19.91 1.47
N ALA A 4 0.18 -19.25 2.55
CA ALA A 4 -0.65 -19.85 3.60
C ALA A 4 -2.15 -19.58 3.39
N ASN A 5 -2.49 -18.45 2.76
CA ASN A 5 -3.84 -18.15 2.31
C ASN A 5 -3.77 -17.39 0.97
N PRO A 6 -3.86 -18.10 -0.16
CA PRO A 6 -3.83 -17.48 -1.48
C PRO A 6 -5.06 -16.61 -1.77
N SER A 7 -6.10 -16.70 -0.94
CA SER A 7 -7.35 -15.93 -1.03
C SER A 7 -7.48 -14.98 0.17
N HIS A 8 -6.62 -13.96 0.24
CA HIS A 8 -6.67 -12.93 1.27
C HIS A 8 -7.12 -11.59 0.68
N SER A 9 -7.73 -10.72 1.48
CA SER A 9 -8.31 -9.44 1.03
C SER A 9 -7.32 -8.40 0.49
N GLY A 10 -6.04 -8.75 0.30
CA GLY A 10 -4.95 -7.81 0.06
C GLY A 10 -4.31 -7.29 1.34
N ILE A 11 -3.08 -6.79 1.25
CA ILE A 11 -2.38 -6.10 2.34
C ILE A 11 -1.77 -4.82 1.78
N LEU A 12 -2.09 -3.69 2.40
CA LEU A 12 -1.44 -2.41 2.14
C LEU A 12 -0.44 -2.12 3.25
N ALA A 13 0.80 -1.84 2.86
CA ALA A 13 1.87 -1.46 3.78
C ALA A 13 2.28 -0.01 3.57
N VAL A 14 2.53 0.70 4.67
CA VAL A 14 3.13 2.04 4.66
C VAL A 14 4.40 1.98 5.49
N TYR A 15 5.53 2.29 4.86
CA TYR A 15 6.81 2.34 5.53
C TYR A 15 6.94 3.65 6.33
N ARG A 16 7.38 3.57 7.59
CA ARG A 16 7.77 4.74 8.37
C ARG A 16 9.30 4.85 8.39
N ASN A 17 9.82 5.86 7.72
CA ASN A 17 11.23 6.21 7.66
C ASN A 17 11.61 7.13 8.83
N ALA A 18 12.88 7.07 9.25
CA ALA A 18 13.48 8.03 10.18
C ALA A 18 13.41 9.47 9.64
N ASN A 19 13.51 9.65 8.32
CA ASN A 19 13.19 10.92 7.68
C ASN A 19 11.68 11.10 7.54
N ARG A 20 11.10 11.94 8.41
CA ARG A 20 9.67 12.30 8.44
C ARG A 20 9.10 12.79 7.10
N PHE A 21 9.91 13.42 6.24
CA PHE A 21 9.46 13.88 4.93
C PHE A 21 9.18 12.74 3.94
N LYS A 22 9.64 11.52 4.25
CA LYS A 22 9.40 10.31 3.45
C LYS A 22 8.19 9.50 3.96
N ASN A 23 7.53 9.98 5.01
CA ASN A 23 6.37 9.30 5.60
C ASN A 23 5.09 9.84 4.96
N MET A 24 4.12 8.95 4.74
CA MET A 24 2.78 9.37 4.39
C MET A 24 2.03 9.76 5.65
N ASP A 25 1.41 10.94 5.63
CA ASP A 25 0.36 11.27 6.60
C ASP A 25 -0.94 10.54 6.23
N SER A 26 -1.94 10.60 7.13
CA SER A 26 -3.22 9.93 6.91
C SER A 26 -3.93 10.39 5.64
N LYS A 27 -3.81 11.66 5.26
CA LYS A 27 -4.44 12.20 4.04
C LYS A 27 -3.78 11.63 2.79
N ALA A 28 -2.44 11.54 2.78
CA ALA A 28 -1.69 10.93 1.71
C ALA A 28 -2.03 9.44 1.54
N ILE A 29 -2.21 8.71 2.65
CA ILE A 29 -2.65 7.30 2.63
C ILE A 29 -4.03 7.17 1.97
N VAL A 30 -5.00 7.96 2.40
CA VAL A 30 -6.36 7.93 1.82
C VAL A 30 -6.33 8.24 0.32
N ASN A 31 -5.58 9.26 -0.09
CA ASN A 31 -5.42 9.60 -1.50
C ASN A 31 -4.78 8.48 -2.32
N ALA A 32 -3.77 7.78 -1.76
CA ALA A 32 -3.13 6.67 -2.44
C ALA A 32 -4.09 5.49 -2.65
N ILE A 33 -4.93 5.18 -1.66
CA ILE A 33 -5.97 4.16 -1.80
C ILE A 33 -6.98 4.56 -2.89
N ALA A 34 -7.48 5.80 -2.86
CA ALA A 34 -8.41 6.30 -3.87
C ALA A 34 -7.83 6.25 -5.29
N ASN A 35 -6.52 6.51 -5.44
CA ASN A 35 -5.84 6.38 -6.73
C ASN A 35 -5.78 4.92 -7.21
N LEU A 36 -5.52 3.96 -6.32
CA LEU A 36 -5.52 2.54 -6.67
C LEU A 36 -6.92 2.05 -7.09
N GLU A 37 -7.95 2.49 -6.38
CA GLU A 37 -9.35 2.20 -6.72
C GLU A 37 -9.73 2.80 -8.07
N THR A 38 -9.39 4.08 -8.31
CA THR A 38 -9.65 4.78 -9.58
C THR A 38 -8.92 4.11 -10.75
N ALA A 39 -7.72 3.59 -10.53
CA ALA A 39 -6.95 2.85 -11.52
C ALA A 39 -7.42 1.40 -11.71
N ASN A 40 -8.47 0.96 -11.00
CA ASN A 40 -8.98 -0.42 -11.00
C ASN A 40 -7.89 -1.45 -10.68
N VAL A 41 -6.95 -1.11 -9.79
CA VAL A 41 -5.90 -2.06 -9.37
C VAL A 41 -6.56 -3.17 -8.54
N PRO A 42 -6.42 -4.45 -8.93
CA PRO A 42 -6.97 -5.54 -8.15
C PRO A 42 -6.22 -5.65 -6.82
N LEU A 43 -6.88 -5.31 -5.71
CA LEU A 43 -6.26 -5.34 -4.37
C LEU A 43 -6.26 -6.73 -3.73
N ALA A 44 -7.26 -7.55 -4.07
CA ALA A 44 -7.37 -8.91 -3.57
C ALA A 44 -6.11 -9.71 -3.91
N ASN A 45 -5.61 -10.47 -2.93
CA ASN A 45 -4.42 -11.28 -3.06
C ASN A 45 -3.18 -10.48 -3.49
N GLN A 46 -3.09 -9.18 -3.17
CA GLN A 46 -1.89 -8.38 -3.42
C GLN A 46 -1.22 -7.93 -2.13
N PHE A 47 0.09 -7.67 -2.21
CA PHE A 47 0.83 -6.94 -1.19
C PHE A 47 1.39 -5.68 -1.85
N ILE A 48 0.88 -4.51 -1.46
CA ILE A 48 1.24 -3.23 -2.07
C ILE A 48 1.84 -2.32 -0.99
N SER A 49 3.05 -1.83 -1.24
CA SER A 49 3.69 -0.82 -0.38
C SER A 49 3.45 0.58 -0.96
N LEU A 50 2.63 1.40 -0.29
CA LEU A 50 2.12 2.68 -0.82
C LEU A 50 3.20 3.76 -0.99
N ASN A 51 4.25 3.73 -0.17
CA ASN A 51 5.40 4.64 -0.26
C ASN A 51 6.71 3.88 -0.51
N HIS A 52 6.64 2.81 -1.30
CA HIS A 52 7.85 2.12 -1.72
C HIS A 52 8.74 3.09 -2.49
N TRP A 53 9.89 3.44 -1.92
CA TRP A 53 10.89 4.24 -2.61
C TRP A 53 11.61 3.32 -3.58
N ASN A 54 11.45 3.53 -4.89
CA ASN A 54 12.34 2.93 -5.87
C ASN A 54 13.72 3.57 -5.69
N TYR A 55 14.68 2.76 -5.29
CA TYR A 55 16.10 3.14 -5.27
C TYR A 55 16.66 3.11 -6.69
#